data_AF-A0A529WFL0-F1
#
_entry.id   AF-A0A529WFL0-F1
#
_cell.length_a   1.000
_cell.length_b   1.000
_cell.length_c   1.000
_cell.angle_alpha   90.00
_cell.angle_beta   90.00
_cell.angle_gamma   90.00
#
_symmetry.space_group_name_H-M   'P 1'
#
loop_
_entity.id
_entity.type
_entity.pdbx_description
1 polymer ?
#
loop_
_entity_poly.entity_id
_entity_poly.type
_entity_poly.pdbx_seq_one_letter_code
_entity_poly.pdbx_strand_id
1 'polypeptide(L)'
;MSHPEPVKVEVGLGDRAYDILIGSGLLARSGEEIARRLPGTRAAIVTDENVAAAHLDTLKAGLEKGGIQSAVITLPAGEKTKSFAHLEQVVDG
;
A
#
# COMPACT_ATOMS: atom_id res chain seq x y z
N MET A 1 -18.28 2.08 12.86
CA MET A 1 -17.80 3.17 13.73
C MET A 1 -17.21 4.26 12.86
N SER A 2 -17.54 5.52 13.10
CA SER A 2 -16.95 6.64 12.36
C SER A 2 -15.49 6.77 12.76
N HIS A 3 -14.57 6.71 11.80
CA HIS A 3 -13.17 7.02 12.06
C HIS A 3 -13.01 8.55 11.96
N PRO A 4 -12.23 9.18 12.83
CA PRO A 4 -11.91 10.60 12.67
C PRO A 4 -11.21 10.85 11.33
N GLU A 5 -11.38 12.06 10.80
CA GLU A 5 -10.63 12.51 9.61
C GLU A 5 -9.12 12.35 9.85
N PRO A 6 -8.36 11.82 8.87
CA PRO A 6 -6.93 11.64 9.03
C PRO A 6 -6.23 13.01 9.07
N VAL A 7 -5.19 13.12 9.89
CA VAL A 7 -4.26 14.24 9.82
C VAL A 7 -3.49 14.15 8.51
N LYS A 8 -3.34 15.28 7.82
CA LYS A 8 -2.63 15.38 6.55
C LYS A 8 -1.35 16.18 6.71
N VAL A 9 -0.23 15.63 6.27
CA VAL A 9 1.08 16.31 6.23
C VAL A 9 1.55 16.36 4.79
N GLU A 10 1.71 17.56 4.25
CA GLU A 10 2.25 17.77 2.90
C GLU A 10 3.79 17.71 2.94
N VAL A 11 4.38 16.95 2.01
CA VAL A 11 5.82 16.87 1.82
C VAL A 11 6.19 17.61 0.52
N GLY A 12 6.75 18.82 0.66
CA GLY A 12 7.04 19.72 -0.45
C GLY A 12 8.33 19.37 -1.22
N LEU A 13 8.24 18.45 -2.19
CA LEU A 13 9.37 18.04 -3.07
C LEU A 13 9.27 18.62 -4.50
N GLY A 14 8.66 19.80 -4.64
CA GLY A 14 8.36 20.42 -5.94
C GLY A 14 7.33 19.60 -6.72
N ASP A 15 7.61 19.28 -7.98
CA ASP A 15 6.73 18.47 -8.84
C ASP A 15 6.45 17.05 -8.31
N ARG A 16 7.19 16.61 -7.29
CA ARG A 16 7.03 15.30 -6.62
C ARG A 16 6.36 15.42 -5.25
N ALA A 17 5.72 16.55 -4.95
CA ALA A 17 5.02 16.72 -3.68
C ALA A 17 3.95 15.65 -3.47
N TYR A 18 3.77 15.21 -2.22
CA TYR A 18 2.75 14.23 -1.86
C TYR A 18 2.24 14.43 -0.43
N ASP A 19 1.02 13.95 -0.17
CA ASP A 19 0.39 13.98 1.14
C ASP A 19 0.67 12.67 1.91
N ILE A 20 1.03 12.79 3.19
CA ILE A 20 1.00 11.69 4.15
C ILE A 20 -0.31 11.79 4.93
N LEU A 21 -1.11 10.71 4.91
CA LEU A 21 -2.32 10.58 5.71
C LEU A 21 -2.04 9.76 6.97
N ILE A 22 -2.40 10.29 8.14
CA ILE A 22 -2.17 9.66 9.45
C ILE A 22 -3.51 9.56 10.19
N GLY A 23 -3.97 8.33 10.44
CA GLY A 23 -5.26 8.10 11.08
C GLY A 23 -5.61 6.62 11.19
N SER A 24 -6.61 6.31 12.01
CA SER A 24 -7.10 4.95 12.19
C SER A 24 -7.95 4.49 10.99
N GLY A 25 -7.93 3.19 10.70
CA GLY A 25 -8.76 2.57 9.66
C GLY A 25 -8.34 2.84 8.21
N LEU A 26 -7.25 3.59 7.98
CA LEU A 26 -6.79 3.96 6.64
C LEU A 26 -6.54 2.75 5.72
N LEU A 27 -5.99 1.67 6.26
CA LEU A 27 -5.70 0.46 5.48
C LEU A 27 -6.98 -0.18 4.89
N ALA A 28 -8.06 -0.21 5.67
CA ALA A 28 -9.34 -0.78 5.27
C ALA A 28 -10.11 0.09 4.26
N ARG A 29 -9.78 1.38 4.14
CA ARG A 29 -10.32 2.32 3.14
C ARG A 29 -9.30 2.73 2.07
N SER A 30 -8.18 2.02 1.99
CA SER A 30 -7.07 2.33 1.09
C SER A 30 -7.50 2.43 -0.37
N GLY A 31 -8.38 1.54 -0.84
CA GLY A 31 -8.91 1.57 -2.19
C GLY A 31 -9.63 2.87 -2.53
N GLU A 32 -10.43 3.41 -1.60
CA GLU A 32 -11.11 4.69 -1.78
C GLU A 32 -10.11 5.85 -1.88
N GLU A 33 -9.14 5.90 -0.96
CA GLU A 33 -8.10 6.94 -0.96
C GLU A 33 -7.27 6.92 -2.23
N ILE A 34 -6.88 5.73 -2.70
CA ILE A 34 -6.07 5.58 -3.91
C ILE A 34 -6.90 5.91 -5.14
N ALA A 35 -8.13 5.38 -5.28
CA ALA A 35 -8.97 5.61 -6.45
C ALA A 35 -9.37 7.08 -6.64
N ARG A 36 -9.51 7.86 -5.55
CA ARG A 36 -9.73 9.32 -5.62
C ARG A 36 -8.58 10.07 -6.29
N ARG A 37 -7.35 9.54 -6.22
CA ARG A 37 -6.12 10.17 -6.75
C ARG A 37 -5.66 9.53 -8.06
N LEU A 38 -5.87 8.23 -8.21
CA LEU A 38 -5.43 7.39 -9.32
C LEU A 38 -6.59 6.51 -9.81
N PRO A 39 -7.59 7.10 -10.48
CA PRO A 39 -8.77 6.36 -10.93
C PRO A 39 -8.41 5.29 -11.96
N GLY A 40 -8.99 4.10 -11.83
CA GLY A 40 -8.79 2.98 -12.75
C GLY A 40 -7.43 2.28 -12.64
N THR A 41 -6.65 2.57 -11.59
CA THR A 41 -5.34 1.94 -11.39
C THR A 41 -5.45 0.45 -11.02
N ARG A 42 -4.37 -0.28 -11.29
CA ARG A 42 -4.08 -1.59 -10.70
C ARG A 42 -2.91 -1.44 -9.74
N ALA A 43 -2.76 -2.37 -8.80
CA ALA A 43 -1.71 -2.33 -7.80
C ALA A 43 -0.91 -3.65 -7.76
N ALA A 44 0.37 -3.56 -7.40
CA ALA A 44 1.14 -4.70 -6.90
C ALA A 44 1.44 -4.42 -5.42
N ILE A 45 1.13 -5.38 -4.55
CA ILE A 45 1.42 -5.33 -3.11
C ILE A 45 2.72 -6.09 -2.90
N VAL A 46 3.78 -5.39 -2.49
CA VAL A 46 5.07 -5.99 -2.15
C VAL A 46 5.26 -5.84 -0.63
N THR A 47 5.44 -6.96 0.07
CA THR A 47 5.55 -7.00 1.54
C THR A 47 6.44 -8.14 2.00
N ASP A 48 6.92 -8.10 3.24
CA ASP A 48 7.51 -9.29 3.88
C ASP A 48 6.45 -10.18 4.54
N GLU A 49 6.85 -11.41 4.88
CA GLU A 49 6.02 -12.43 5.54
C GLU A 49 5.39 -11.98 6.87
N ASN A 50 6.11 -11.22 7.70
CA ASN A 50 5.60 -10.78 9.01
C ASN A 50 4.51 -9.72 8.84
N VAL A 51 4.77 -8.73 7.98
CA VAL A 51 3.79 -7.67 7.66
C VAL A 51 2.59 -8.26 6.92
N ALA A 52 2.82 -9.24 6.03
CA ALA A 52 1.76 -9.92 5.31
C ALA A 52 0.78 -10.60 6.28
N ALA A 53 1.31 -11.36 7.24
CA ALA A 53 0.50 -12.06 8.25
C ALA A 53 -0.39 -11.11 9.08
N ALA A 54 0.06 -9.87 9.30
CA ALA A 54 -0.69 -8.89 10.11
C ALA A 54 -1.65 -8.01 9.31
N HIS A 55 -1.33 -7.67 8.05
CA HIS A 55 -1.97 -6.54 7.36
C HIS A 55 -2.49 -6.85 5.95
N LEU A 56 -2.02 -7.92 5.30
CA LEU A 56 -2.30 -8.17 3.89
C LEU A 56 -3.80 -8.29 3.61
N ASP A 57 -4.52 -9.06 4.43
CA ASP A 57 -5.95 -9.30 4.21
C ASP A 57 -6.77 -8.02 4.34
N THR A 58 -6.40 -7.15 5.29
CA THR A 58 -7.08 -5.85 5.47
C THR A 58 -6.82 -4.93 4.28
N LEU A 59 -5.58 -4.88 3.78
CA LEU A 59 -5.23 -4.07 2.61
C LEU A 59 -5.94 -4.57 1.35
N LYS A 60 -5.88 -5.88 1.07
CA LYS A 60 -6.54 -6.48 -0.10
C LYS A 60 -8.04 -6.20 -0.11
N ALA A 61 -8.72 -6.41 1.02
CA ALA A 61 -10.14 -6.10 1.14
C ALA A 61 -10.45 -4.60 0.96
N GLY A 62 -9.56 -3.72 1.43
CA GLY A 62 -9.67 -2.27 1.23
C GLY A 62 -9.51 -1.86 -0.23
N LEU A 63 -8.55 -2.44 -0.95
CA LEU A 63 -8.32 -2.21 -2.38
C LEU A 63 -9.49 -2.72 -3.23
N GLU A 64 -9.98 -3.92 -2.95
CA GLU A 64 -11.12 -4.53 -3.67
C GLU A 64 -12.38 -3.67 -3.55
N LYS A 65 -12.67 -3.14 -2.34
CA LYS A 65 -13.78 -2.18 -2.13
C LYS A 65 -13.65 -0.92 -2.98
N GLY A 66 -12.43 -0.49 -3.26
CA GLY A 66 -12.13 0.64 -4.15
C GLY A 66 -12.10 0.25 -5.64
N GLY A 67 -12.40 -1.00 -5.99
CA GLY A 67 -12.33 -1.51 -7.36
C GLY A 67 -10.90 -1.68 -7.89
N ILE A 68 -9.89 -1.70 -7.02
CA ILE A 68 -8.48 -1.82 -7.41
C ILE A 68 -8.08 -3.28 -7.40
N GLN A 69 -7.78 -3.82 -8.58
CA GLN A 69 -7.19 -5.15 -8.69
C GLN A 69 -5.74 -5.14 -8.20
N SER A 70 -5.38 -6.13 -7.37
CA SER A 70 -4.03 -6.24 -6.81
C SER A 70 -3.37 -7.59 -7.05
N ALA A 71 -2.11 -7.59 -7.48
CA ALA A 71 -1.21 -8.74 -7.36
C ALA A 71 -0.47 -8.67 -6.01
N VAL A 72 0.02 -9.81 -5.49
CA VAL A 72 0.74 -9.88 -4.21
C VAL A 72 2.06 -10.60 -4.40
N ILE A 73 3.13 -9.98 -3.92
CA ILE A 73 4.49 -10.53 -3.90
C ILE A 73 4.97 -10.46 -2.44
N THR A 74 5.12 -11.64 -1.82
CA THR A 74 5.58 -11.76 -0.44
C THR A 74 7.03 -12.22 -0.44
N LEU A 75 7.90 -11.51 0.27
CA LEU A 75 9.33 -11.81 0.38
C LEU A 75 9.70 -12.27 1.80
N PRO A 76 10.86 -12.95 1.98
CA PRO A 76 11.36 -13.26 3.31
C PRO A 76 11.60 -12.00 4.14
N ALA A 77 11.33 -12.06 5.45
CA ALA A 77 11.57 -10.93 6.34
C ALA A 77 13.07 -10.70 6.63
N GLY A 78 13.44 -9.43 6.80
CA GLY A 78 14.76 -8.99 7.28
C GLY A 78 15.61 -8.26 6.23
N GLU A 79 16.61 -7.50 6.70
CA GLU A 79 17.42 -6.60 5.84
C GLU A 79 18.17 -7.33 4.73
N LYS A 80 18.48 -8.62 4.90
CA LYS A 80 19.15 -9.43 3.86
C LYS A 80 18.33 -9.54 2.57
N THR A 81 17.01 -9.38 2.65
CA THR A 81 16.11 -9.37 1.50
C THR A 81 16.28 -8.13 0.62
N LYS A 82 16.89 -7.05 1.14
CA LYS A 82 17.20 -5.85 0.37
C LYS A 82 18.42 -6.06 -0.53
N SER A 83 18.24 -6.87 -1.55
CA SER A 83 19.26 -7.25 -2.52
C SER A 83 18.71 -7.26 -3.95
N PHE A 84 19.61 -7.16 -4.94
CA PHE A 84 19.22 -7.21 -6.34
C PHE A 84 18.49 -8.51 -6.72
N ALA A 85 18.87 -9.63 -6.13
CA ALA A 85 18.23 -10.92 -6.38
C ALA A 85 16.74 -10.92 -5.99
N HIS A 86 16.37 -10.31 -4.85
CA HIS A 86 14.96 -10.21 -4.47
C HIS A 86 14.24 -9.07 -5.21
N LEU A 87 14.96 -8.03 -5.64
CA LEU A 87 14.38 -7.02 -6.54
C LEU A 87 13.97 -7.65 -7.88
N GLU A 88 14.80 -8.51 -8.47
CA GLU A 88 14.49 -9.25 -9.69
C GLU A 88 13.21 -10.06 -9.53
N GLN A 89 13.05 -10.79 -8.41
CA GLN A 89 11.82 -11.52 -8.09
C GLN A 89 10.57 -10.63 -8.04
N VAL A 90 10.70 -9.37 -7.59
CA VAL A 90 9.59 -8.42 -7.55
C VAL A 90 9.25 -7.88 -8.93
N VAL A 91 10.26 -7.68 -9.79
CA VAL A 91 10.09 -7.14 -11.14
C VAL A 91 9.51 -8.18 -12.10
N ASP A 92 9.84 -9.46 -11.92
CA ASP A 92 9.34 -10.58 -12.74
C ASP A 92 7.91 -11.02 -12.38
N GLY A 93 7.40 -10.59 -11.21
CA GLY A 93 6.12 -11.00 -10.63
C GLY A 93 4.87 -10.39 -11.26
#